data_AF-A0A1D8AWW1-F1
#
_entry.id   AF-A0A1D8AWW1-F1
#
_cell.length_a   1.000
_cell.length_b   1.000
_cell.length_c   1.000
_cell.angle_alpha   90.00
_cell.angle_beta   90.00
_cell.angle_gamma   90.00
#
_symmetry.space_group_name_H-M   'P 1'
#
loop_
_entity.id
_entity.type
_entity.pdbx_description
1 polymer ?
#
loop_
_entity_poly.entity_id
_entity_poly.type
_entity_poly.pdbx_seq_one_letter_code
_entity_poly.pdbx_strand_id
1 'polypeptide(L)'
;MNLMLHVIRKDLVLFRWTLLIWVLGLGYLFLHSINLAGPRGDVRDFLQLTAMLLMLVSSFAYIAGIIQADHPTAPDVHWRTLPLSAPRLLGGKLIQLGLIFILVPVLALWLRRLAGGTALAEQLQEYGLLALIFAVLTLTVAAAAACTKNVVHCLGLWLGLVFLGGTLTEFLDRFAPVLSRQALAQLGMTKIILILGFSLVVAVAVLLNQYLRRRVGLSLALLVLGAVGSTLIGTFWGYFYFYSSQ
;
A
#
# COMPACT_ATOMS: atom_id res chain seq x y z
N MET A 1 -12.85 24.62 -15.90
CA MET A 1 -11.68 23.79 -15.54
C MET A 1 -12.18 22.51 -14.88
N ASN A 2 -11.66 21.33 -15.28
CA ASN A 2 -12.09 20.06 -14.68
C ASN A 2 -11.71 20.05 -13.18
N LEU A 3 -12.69 20.01 -12.28
CA LEU A 3 -12.49 20.13 -10.83
C LEU A 3 -11.55 19.05 -10.28
N MET A 4 -11.58 17.83 -10.83
CA MET A 4 -10.65 16.77 -10.45
C MET A 4 -9.19 17.14 -10.77
N LEU A 5 -8.95 17.73 -11.94
CA LEU A 5 -7.60 18.15 -12.34
C LEU A 5 -7.08 19.30 -11.45
N HIS A 6 -7.96 20.16 -10.97
CA HIS A 6 -7.60 21.20 -10.00
C HIS A 6 -7.13 20.60 -8.66
N VAL A 7 -7.84 19.59 -8.13
CA VAL A 7 -7.44 18.87 -6.91
C VAL A 7 -6.05 18.26 -7.09
N ILE A 8 -5.83 17.53 -8.18
CA ILE A 8 -4.54 16.88 -8.47
C ILE A 8 -3.43 17.92 -8.59
N ARG A 9 -3.64 19.00 -9.35
CA ARG A 9 -2.64 20.06 -9.53
C ARG A 9 -2.27 20.73 -8.21
N LYS A 10 -3.26 21.01 -7.35
CA LYS A 10 -3.05 21.58 -6.02
C LYS A 10 -2.16 20.66 -5.17
N ASP A 11 -2.51 19.38 -5.09
CA ASP A 11 -1.79 18.39 -4.29
C ASP A 11 -0.36 18.18 -4.82
N LEU A 12 -0.15 18.15 -6.14
CA LEU A 12 1.18 18.09 -6.76
C LEU A 12 2.05 19.31 -6.43
N VAL A 13 1.50 20.51 -6.41
CA VAL A 13 2.25 21.74 -6.07
C VAL A 13 2.61 21.76 -4.59
N LEU A 14 1.67 21.37 -3.72
CA LEU A 14 1.87 21.36 -2.27
C LEU A 14 2.94 20.33 -1.86
N PHE A 15 2.91 19.14 -2.45
CA PHE A 15 3.80 18.03 -2.11
C PHE A 15 4.93 17.80 -3.13
N ARG A 16 5.28 18.83 -3.91
CA ARG A 16 6.30 18.74 -4.98
C ARG A 16 7.66 18.24 -4.50
N TRP A 17 8.08 18.61 -3.30
CA TRP A 17 9.39 18.22 -2.76
C TRP A 17 9.40 16.76 -2.33
N THR A 18 8.35 16.32 -1.65
CA THR A 18 8.18 14.91 -1.29
C THR A 18 8.08 14.03 -2.54
N LEU A 19 7.36 14.50 -3.58
CA LEU A 19 7.31 13.82 -4.87
C LEU A 19 8.68 13.78 -5.56
N LEU A 20 9.42 14.88 -5.56
CA LEU A 20 10.76 14.94 -6.13
C LEU A 20 11.69 13.94 -5.46
N ILE A 21 11.72 13.91 -4.13
CA ILE A 21 12.50 12.95 -3.33
C ILE A 21 12.12 11.51 -3.69
N TRP A 22 10.82 11.23 -3.81
CA TRP A 22 10.32 9.91 -4.18
C TRP A 22 10.74 9.50 -5.59
N VAL A 23 10.60 10.40 -6.58
CA VAL A 23 11.01 10.15 -7.98
C VAL A 23 12.52 9.93 -8.08
N LEU A 24 13.33 10.71 -7.37
CA LEU A 24 14.79 10.54 -7.33
C LEU A 24 15.17 9.20 -6.70
N GLY A 25 14.54 8.82 -5.59
CA GLY A 25 14.75 7.52 -4.95
C GLY A 25 14.37 6.35 -5.86
N LEU A 26 13.21 6.43 -6.53
CA LEU A 26 12.78 5.44 -7.50
C LEU A 26 13.75 5.37 -8.69
N GLY A 27 14.17 6.50 -9.24
CA GLY A 27 15.14 6.58 -10.33
C GLY A 27 16.50 5.95 -9.95
N TYR A 28 16.97 6.21 -8.74
CA TYR A 28 18.19 5.60 -8.22
C TYR A 28 18.08 4.06 -8.15
N LEU A 29 17.00 3.54 -7.57
CA LEU A 29 16.72 2.10 -7.46
C LEU A 29 16.39 1.45 -8.82
N PHE A 30 15.90 2.23 -9.77
CA PHE A 30 15.67 1.78 -11.14
C PHE A 30 17.00 1.54 -11.86
N LEU A 31 17.93 2.50 -11.76
CA LEU A 31 19.25 2.44 -12.39
C LEU A 31 20.19 1.43 -11.72
N HIS A 32 20.09 1.25 -10.40
CA HIS A 32 20.94 0.34 -9.64
C HIS A 32 20.18 -0.93 -9.31
N SER A 33 20.67 -2.10 -9.74
CA SER A 33 20.08 -3.36 -9.34
C SER A 33 20.09 -3.52 -7.82
N ILE A 34 18.94 -3.92 -7.25
CA ILE A 34 18.79 -4.26 -5.83
C ILE A 34 19.61 -5.53 -5.59
N ASN A 35 20.89 -5.38 -5.27
CA ASN A 35 21.82 -6.48 -4.99
C ASN A 35 22.49 -6.21 -3.65
N LEU A 36 21.86 -6.65 -2.57
CA LEU A 36 22.38 -6.53 -1.19
C LEU A 36 23.45 -7.59 -0.85
N ALA A 37 24.04 -8.25 -1.85
CA ALA A 37 24.90 -9.42 -1.69
C ALA A 37 26.25 -9.30 -2.41
N GLY A 38 26.71 -8.07 -2.68
CA GLY A 38 27.99 -7.83 -3.35
C GLY A 38 29.20 -7.89 -2.39
N PRO A 39 30.36 -8.41 -2.81
CA PRO A 39 31.56 -8.55 -1.96
C PRO A 39 32.32 -7.23 -1.71
N ARG A 40 31.71 -6.06 -1.98
CA ARG A 40 32.28 -4.73 -1.75
C ARG A 40 31.24 -3.84 -1.07
N GLY A 41 30.95 -4.19 0.19
CA GLY A 41 30.06 -3.47 1.07
C GLY A 41 30.77 -2.25 1.67
N ASP A 42 30.14 -1.09 1.51
CA ASP A 42 30.00 -0.07 2.56
C ASP A 42 29.16 1.08 2.00
N VAL A 43 29.59 1.72 0.91
CA VAL A 43 28.89 2.91 0.39
C VAL A 43 27.69 2.56 -0.50
N ARG A 44 27.81 1.58 -1.40
CA ARG A 44 26.70 1.20 -2.30
C ARG A 44 25.51 0.63 -1.54
N ASP A 45 25.77 -0.31 -0.63
CA ASP A 45 24.72 -0.96 0.15
C ASP A 45 24.06 0.04 1.11
N PHE A 46 24.84 0.94 1.71
CA PHE A 46 24.32 2.05 2.51
C PHE A 46 23.43 2.97 1.67
N LEU A 47 23.86 3.39 0.47
CA LEU A 47 23.05 4.23 -0.42
C LEU A 47 21.78 3.52 -0.89
N GLN A 48 21.85 2.21 -1.17
CA GLN A 48 20.69 1.41 -1.56
C GLN A 48 19.69 1.27 -0.42
N LEU A 49 20.15 0.95 0.80
CA LEU A 49 19.31 0.89 1.99
C LEU A 49 18.68 2.26 2.28
N THR A 50 19.48 3.33 2.20
CA THR A 50 19.02 4.71 2.36
C THR A 50 17.94 5.02 1.33
N ALA A 51 18.14 4.68 0.06
CA ALA A 51 17.14 4.92 -0.99
C ALA A 51 15.84 4.13 -0.75
N MET A 52 15.93 2.87 -0.30
CA MET A 52 14.75 2.07 0.06
C MET A 52 13.97 2.69 1.24
N LEU A 53 14.67 3.09 2.29
CA LEU A 53 14.07 3.75 3.45
C LEU A 53 13.47 5.10 3.08
N LEU A 54 14.18 5.90 2.31
CA LEU A 54 13.72 7.21 1.82
C LEU A 54 12.48 7.04 0.95
N MET A 55 12.44 6.03 0.08
CA MET A 55 11.28 5.74 -0.76
C MET A 55 10.08 5.29 0.08
N LEU A 56 10.29 4.47 1.11
CA LEU A 56 9.23 4.07 2.04
C LEU A 56 8.66 5.27 2.83
N VAL A 57 9.54 6.06 3.45
CA VAL A 57 9.16 7.23 4.27
C VAL A 57 8.51 8.31 3.43
N SER A 58 9.07 8.61 2.24
CA SER A 58 8.48 9.60 1.32
C SER A 58 7.15 9.14 0.76
N SER A 59 6.98 7.83 0.45
CA SER A 59 5.68 7.29 0.04
C SER A 59 4.64 7.49 1.13
N PHE A 60 4.97 7.09 2.37
CA PHE A 60 4.08 7.28 3.51
C PHE A 60 3.73 8.75 3.72
N ALA A 61 4.73 9.64 3.78
CA ALA A 61 4.54 11.06 4.00
C ALA A 61 3.70 11.72 2.90
N TYR A 62 3.90 11.31 1.64
CA TYR A 62 3.15 11.82 0.51
C TYR A 62 1.68 11.35 0.54
N ILE A 63 1.44 10.05 0.74
CA ILE A 63 0.09 9.49 0.81
C ILE A 63 -0.67 10.11 1.99
N ALA A 64 -0.07 10.09 3.19
CA ALA A 64 -0.68 10.67 4.37
C ALA A 64 -0.92 12.17 4.20
N GLY A 65 0.06 12.91 3.66
CA GLY A 65 -0.04 14.33 3.38
C GLY A 65 -1.21 14.67 2.44
N ILE A 66 -1.36 13.95 1.33
CA ILE A 66 -2.48 14.14 0.39
C ILE A 66 -3.82 13.96 1.09
N ILE A 67 -3.98 12.89 1.87
CA ILE A 67 -5.25 12.61 2.54
C ILE A 67 -5.54 13.66 3.62
N GLN A 68 -4.52 14.05 4.40
CA GLN A 68 -4.67 15.00 5.50
C GLN A 68 -4.84 16.45 5.05
N ALA A 69 -4.27 16.85 3.91
CA ALA A 69 -4.45 18.19 3.34
C ALA A 69 -5.93 18.51 3.08
N ASP A 70 -6.74 17.50 2.75
CA ASP A 70 -8.19 17.63 2.61
C ASP A 70 -8.94 16.66 3.54
N HIS A 71 -8.54 16.62 4.82
CA HIS A 71 -9.06 15.64 5.77
C HIS A 71 -10.60 15.61 5.81
N PRO A 72 -11.26 14.43 5.69
CA PRO A 72 -12.71 14.32 5.52
C PRO A 72 -13.53 14.91 6.68
N THR A 73 -12.99 14.83 7.90
CA THR A 73 -13.64 15.32 9.12
C THR A 73 -13.16 16.69 9.60
N ALA A 74 -12.24 17.37 8.90
CA ALA A 74 -11.82 18.71 9.30
C ALA A 74 -12.94 19.73 9.03
N PRO A 75 -13.25 20.65 9.96
CA PRO A 75 -14.28 21.67 9.76
C PRO A 75 -13.86 22.74 8.75
N ASP A 76 -12.57 23.11 8.74
CA ASP A 76 -12.05 24.31 8.06
C ASP A 76 -11.47 24.03 6.66
N VAL A 77 -11.84 22.90 6.05
CA VAL A 77 -11.23 22.47 4.80
C VAL A 77 -11.78 23.26 3.62
N HIS A 78 -10.87 23.84 2.84
CA HIS A 78 -11.17 24.69 1.68
C HIS A 78 -12.08 24.03 0.64
N TRP A 79 -12.08 22.70 0.53
CA TRP A 79 -12.98 22.00 -0.40
C TRP A 79 -14.45 22.05 0.01
N ARG A 80 -14.77 22.31 1.28
CA ARG A 80 -16.16 22.48 1.75
C ARG A 80 -16.77 23.81 1.32
N THR A 81 -15.95 24.82 1.07
CA THR A 81 -16.36 26.13 0.54
C THR A 81 -16.42 26.15 -0.98
N LEU A 82 -15.99 25.08 -1.64
CA LEU A 82 -16.04 24.93 -3.10
C LEU A 82 -17.20 24.02 -3.51
N PRO A 83 -17.71 24.12 -4.75
CA PRO A 83 -18.75 23.23 -5.28
C PRO A 83 -18.19 21.83 -5.63
N LEU A 84 -17.45 21.22 -4.70
CA LEU A 84 -16.82 19.92 -4.87
C LEU A 84 -17.52 18.87 -3.99
N SER A 85 -18.09 17.85 -4.63
CA SER A 85 -18.69 16.73 -3.90
C SER A 85 -17.62 15.79 -3.34
N ALA A 86 -17.86 15.21 -2.16
CA ALA A 86 -16.93 14.27 -1.52
C ALA A 86 -16.51 13.07 -2.40
N PRO A 87 -17.38 12.46 -3.23
CA PRO A 87 -16.98 11.41 -4.15
C PRO A 87 -16.00 11.90 -5.22
N ARG A 88 -16.15 13.13 -5.71
CA ARG A 88 -15.23 13.71 -6.70
C ARG A 88 -13.87 14.01 -6.10
N LEU A 89 -13.83 14.47 -4.86
CA LEU A 89 -12.58 14.65 -4.10
C LEU A 89 -11.86 13.32 -3.91
N LEU A 90 -12.56 12.28 -3.42
CA LEU A 90 -12.00 10.95 -3.24
C LEU A 90 -11.51 10.38 -4.57
N GLY A 91 -12.31 10.47 -5.64
CA GLY A 91 -11.92 10.03 -6.98
C GLY A 91 -10.65 10.72 -7.47
N GLY A 92 -10.53 12.03 -7.30
CA GLY A 92 -9.31 12.77 -7.64
C GLY A 92 -8.07 12.27 -6.89
N LYS A 93 -8.20 12.03 -5.57
CA LYS A 93 -7.10 11.51 -4.74
C LYS A 93 -6.74 10.07 -5.10
N LEU A 94 -7.72 9.20 -5.34
CA LEU A 94 -7.48 7.82 -5.76
C LEU A 94 -6.80 7.75 -7.13
N ILE A 95 -7.21 8.61 -8.09
CA ILE A 95 -6.55 8.70 -9.39
C ILE A 95 -5.10 9.14 -9.22
N GLN A 96 -4.84 10.18 -8.42
CA GLN A 96 -3.47 10.65 -8.17
C GLN A 96 -2.59 9.58 -7.52
N LEU A 97 -3.10 8.92 -6.47
CA LEU A 97 -2.39 7.84 -5.79
C LEU A 97 -2.14 6.65 -6.73
N GLY A 98 -3.14 6.28 -7.54
CA GLY A 98 -3.01 5.21 -8.53
C GLY A 98 -1.98 5.53 -9.61
N LEU A 99 -1.96 6.75 -10.12
CA LEU A 99 -0.95 7.18 -11.10
C LEU A 99 0.45 7.14 -10.51
N ILE A 100 0.65 7.67 -9.30
CA ILE A 100 1.99 7.85 -8.72
C ILE A 100 2.54 6.54 -8.12
N PHE A 101 1.75 5.80 -7.34
CA PHE A 101 2.27 4.66 -6.57
C PHE A 101 1.99 3.30 -7.20
N ILE A 102 1.10 3.21 -8.20
CA ILE A 102 0.81 1.95 -8.90
C ILE A 102 1.35 2.02 -10.32
N LEU A 103 0.88 2.98 -11.12
CA LEU A 103 1.20 3.03 -12.54
C LEU A 103 2.69 3.33 -12.78
N VAL A 104 3.26 4.35 -12.12
CA VAL A 104 4.68 4.71 -12.34
C VAL A 104 5.64 3.58 -11.94
N PRO A 105 5.55 2.93 -10.77
CA PRO A 105 6.43 1.83 -10.42
C PRO A 105 6.27 0.62 -11.35
N VAL A 106 5.04 0.27 -11.72
CA VAL A 106 4.78 -0.83 -12.67
C VAL A 106 5.37 -0.52 -14.04
N LEU A 107 5.17 0.70 -14.54
CA LEU A 107 5.72 1.15 -15.82
C LEU A 107 7.26 1.18 -15.78
N ALA A 108 7.85 1.63 -14.68
CA ALA A 108 9.30 1.58 -14.49
C ALA A 108 9.79 0.12 -14.59
N LEU A 109 9.25 -0.80 -13.80
CA LEU A 109 9.64 -2.21 -13.86
C LEU A 109 9.45 -2.82 -15.26
N TRP A 110 8.35 -2.47 -15.93
CA TRP A 110 8.07 -2.88 -17.30
C TRP A 110 9.14 -2.40 -18.29
N LEU A 111 9.49 -1.11 -18.26
CA LEU A 111 10.55 -0.53 -19.10
C LEU A 111 11.91 -1.18 -18.85
N ARG A 112 12.25 -1.48 -17.59
CA ARG A 112 13.50 -2.19 -17.25
C ARG A 112 13.57 -3.58 -17.88
N ARG A 113 12.45 -4.29 -17.94
CA ARG A 113 12.40 -5.65 -18.50
C ARG A 113 12.33 -5.68 -20.02
N LEU A 114 11.72 -4.68 -20.66
CA LEU A 114 11.80 -4.52 -22.12
C LEU A 114 13.26 -4.42 -22.59
N ALA A 115 14.10 -3.72 -21.82
CA ALA A 115 15.54 -3.66 -22.10
C ALA A 115 16.27 -5.00 -21.92
N GLY A 116 15.65 -6.00 -21.27
CA GLY A 116 16.23 -7.31 -20.94
C GLY A 116 15.65 -8.52 -21.71
N GLY A 117 14.70 -8.33 -22.62
CA GLY A 117 14.28 -9.35 -23.61
C GLY A 117 13.57 -10.61 -23.07
N THR A 118 12.59 -10.48 -22.16
CA THR A 118 11.84 -11.65 -21.62
C THR A 118 10.41 -11.78 -22.22
N ALA A 119 9.84 -12.99 -22.14
CA ALA A 119 8.55 -13.37 -22.74
C ALA A 119 7.32 -12.71 -22.09
N LEU A 120 6.30 -12.41 -22.90
CA LEU A 120 5.16 -11.52 -22.60
C LEU A 120 4.11 -12.09 -21.63
N ALA A 121 3.95 -13.42 -21.55
CA ALA A 121 2.87 -14.04 -20.77
C ALA A 121 3.17 -14.16 -19.26
N GLU A 122 4.38 -14.60 -18.89
CA GLU A 122 4.82 -14.65 -17.48
C GLU A 122 4.93 -13.25 -16.86
N GLN A 123 5.22 -12.25 -17.69
CA GLN A 123 5.27 -10.84 -17.32
C GLN A 123 3.94 -10.30 -16.78
N LEU A 124 2.80 -10.65 -17.39
CA LEU A 124 1.50 -10.09 -17.01
C LEU A 124 1.08 -10.50 -15.59
N GLN A 125 1.35 -11.74 -15.17
CA GLN A 125 1.02 -12.22 -13.83
C GLN A 125 1.87 -11.53 -12.75
N GLU A 126 3.18 -11.36 -13.00
CA GLU A 126 4.06 -10.68 -12.05
C GLU A 126 3.75 -9.18 -11.91
N TYR A 127 3.48 -8.49 -13.01
CA TYR A 127 3.09 -7.07 -12.95
C TYR A 127 1.73 -6.89 -12.29
N GLY A 128 0.78 -7.81 -12.52
CA GLY A 128 -0.52 -7.81 -11.85
C GLY A 128 -0.38 -7.96 -10.33
N LEU A 129 0.46 -8.90 -9.86
CA LEU A 129 0.73 -9.07 -8.44
C LEU A 129 1.42 -7.84 -7.84
N LEU A 130 2.44 -7.30 -8.51
CA LEU A 130 3.15 -6.09 -8.06
C LEU A 130 2.20 -4.89 -7.95
N ALA A 131 1.36 -4.67 -8.97
CA ALA A 131 0.35 -3.62 -8.95
C ALA A 131 -0.61 -3.80 -7.77
N LEU A 132 -1.02 -5.03 -7.48
CA LEU A 132 -1.88 -5.34 -6.34
C LEU A 132 -1.19 -5.05 -5.00
N ILE A 133 0.09 -5.42 -4.84
CA ILE A 133 0.88 -5.11 -3.64
C ILE A 133 0.97 -3.59 -3.43
N PHE A 134 1.32 -2.84 -4.48
CA PHE A 134 1.40 -1.38 -4.40
C PHE A 134 0.04 -0.75 -4.10
N ALA A 135 -1.05 -1.28 -4.68
CA ALA A 135 -2.40 -0.83 -4.39
C ALA A 135 -2.77 -1.02 -2.92
N VAL A 136 -2.49 -2.21 -2.35
CA VAL A 136 -2.79 -2.51 -0.94
C VAL A 136 -1.96 -1.63 -0.01
N LEU A 137 -0.65 -1.50 -0.24
CA LEU A 137 0.20 -0.63 0.58
C LEU A 137 -0.29 0.82 0.52
N THR A 138 -0.55 1.34 -0.68
CA THR A 138 -0.99 2.73 -0.87
C THR A 138 -2.33 2.99 -0.20
N LEU A 139 -3.30 2.10 -0.41
CA LEU A 139 -4.66 2.29 0.09
C LEU A 139 -4.79 2.03 1.58
N THR A 140 -4.01 1.12 2.16
CA THR A 140 -3.99 0.92 3.63
C THR A 140 -3.40 2.12 4.36
N VAL A 141 -2.33 2.72 3.83
CA VAL A 141 -1.78 3.99 4.35
C VAL A 141 -2.81 5.10 4.21
N ALA A 142 -3.46 5.24 3.04
CA ALA A 142 -4.49 6.25 2.83
C ALA A 142 -5.69 6.05 3.77
N ALA A 143 -6.11 4.81 4.00
CA ALA A 143 -7.19 4.46 4.91
C ALA A 143 -6.84 4.80 6.37
N ALA A 144 -5.61 4.52 6.81
CA ALA A 144 -5.10 4.93 8.10
C ALA A 144 -5.08 6.46 8.24
N ALA A 145 -4.58 7.17 7.23
CA ALA A 145 -4.52 8.63 7.20
C ALA A 145 -5.90 9.29 7.21
N ALA A 146 -6.91 8.65 6.64
CA ALA A 146 -8.29 9.14 6.66
C ALA A 146 -8.95 9.02 8.05
N CYS A 147 -8.40 8.18 8.94
CA CYS A 147 -8.94 7.96 10.28
C CYS A 147 -8.35 8.91 11.33
N THR A 148 -7.27 9.63 11.03
CA THR A 148 -6.61 10.51 12.00
C THR A 148 -5.97 11.74 11.36
N LYS A 149 -6.13 12.88 12.05
CA LYS A 149 -5.58 14.18 11.63
C LYS A 149 -4.08 14.32 11.95
N ASN A 150 -3.56 13.49 12.86
CA ASN A 150 -2.16 13.58 13.28
C ASN A 150 -1.33 12.53 12.52
N VAL A 151 -0.30 12.98 11.79
CA VAL A 151 0.63 12.12 11.04
C VAL A 151 1.27 11.06 11.95
N VAL A 152 1.65 11.41 13.18
CA VAL A 152 2.27 10.48 14.13
C VAL A 152 1.29 9.38 14.53
N HIS A 153 0.04 9.73 14.80
CA HIS A 153 -1.01 8.75 15.07
C HIS A 153 -1.32 7.90 13.83
N CYS A 154 -1.25 8.47 12.62
CA CYS A 154 -1.41 7.72 11.38
C CYS A 154 -0.31 6.66 11.24
N LEU A 155 0.94 7.06 11.49
CA LEU A 155 2.08 6.15 11.42
C LEU A 155 1.98 5.06 12.49
N GLY A 156 1.68 5.45 13.73
CA GLY A 156 1.47 4.50 14.83
C GLY A 156 0.33 3.52 14.57
N LEU A 157 -0.78 3.98 14.00
CA LEU A 157 -1.89 3.11 13.62
C LEU A 157 -1.50 2.14 12.50
N TRP A 158 -0.87 2.65 11.43
CA TRP A 158 -0.47 1.82 10.30
C TRP A 158 0.57 0.77 10.71
N LEU A 159 1.62 1.17 11.42
CA LEU A 159 2.61 0.25 11.98
C LEU A 159 1.96 -0.72 12.97
N GLY A 160 1.07 -0.24 13.85
CA GLY A 160 0.34 -1.08 14.80
C GLY A 160 -0.48 -2.17 14.11
N LEU A 161 -1.14 -1.88 12.99
CA LEU A 161 -1.86 -2.87 12.20
C LEU A 161 -0.91 -3.90 11.56
N VAL A 162 0.23 -3.46 11.03
CA VAL A 162 1.26 -4.35 10.46
C VAL A 162 1.83 -5.27 11.53
N PHE A 163 2.18 -4.74 12.70
CA PHE A 163 2.71 -5.52 13.83
C PHE A 163 1.65 -6.47 14.41
N LEU A 164 0.40 -6.02 14.58
CA LEU A 164 -0.69 -6.87 15.04
C LEU A 164 -0.91 -8.04 14.08
N GLY A 165 -0.93 -7.77 12.77
CA GLY A 165 -1.07 -8.82 11.76
C GLY A 165 0.09 -9.82 11.78
N GLY A 166 1.33 -9.32 11.86
CA GLY A 166 2.54 -10.15 11.92
C GLY A 166 2.61 -11.03 13.18
N THR A 167 2.41 -10.43 14.35
CA THR A 167 2.43 -11.14 15.65
C THR A 167 1.31 -12.18 15.75
N LEU A 168 0.10 -11.85 15.28
CA LEU A 168 -1.00 -12.80 15.25
C LEU A 168 -0.72 -13.96 14.28
N THR A 169 -0.08 -13.69 13.13
CA THR A 169 0.33 -14.73 12.18
C THR A 169 1.33 -15.67 12.84
N GLU A 170 2.38 -15.13 13.45
CA GLU A 170 3.41 -15.95 14.13
C GLU A 170 2.81 -16.76 15.29
N PHE A 171 1.92 -16.17 16.08
CA PHE A 171 1.24 -16.87 17.16
C PHE A 171 0.41 -18.05 16.64
N LEU A 172 -0.40 -17.83 15.60
CA LEU A 172 -1.25 -18.85 15.01
C LEU A 172 -0.44 -19.97 14.31
N ASP A 173 0.70 -19.62 13.71
CA ASP A 173 1.61 -20.58 13.08
C ASP A 173 2.27 -21.53 14.08
N ARG A 174 2.39 -21.15 15.37
CA ARG A 174 2.87 -22.07 16.43
C ARG A 174 1.92 -23.22 16.71
N PHE A 175 0.63 -23.05 16.41
CA PHE A 175 -0.38 -24.10 16.58
C PHE A 175 -0.56 -24.95 15.31
N ALA A 176 0.03 -24.53 14.19
CA ALA A 176 -0.10 -25.25 12.93
C ALA A 176 0.68 -26.58 12.96
N PRO A 177 0.07 -27.71 12.53
CA PRO A 177 0.72 -29.02 12.52
C PRO A 177 1.99 -28.99 11.64
N VAL A 178 3.07 -29.58 12.16
CA VAL A 178 4.46 -29.52 11.62
C VAL A 178 4.60 -29.99 10.16
N LEU A 179 3.68 -30.83 9.66
CA LEU A 179 3.63 -31.32 8.28
C LEU A 179 3.03 -30.32 7.25
N SER A 180 2.42 -29.21 7.70
CA SER A 180 1.77 -28.21 6.83
C SER A 180 2.74 -27.29 6.09
N ARG A 181 4.01 -27.16 6.52
CA ARG A 181 4.95 -26.17 5.96
C ARG A 181 5.37 -26.45 4.50
N GLN A 182 5.48 -27.72 4.11
CA GLN A 182 5.81 -28.10 2.73
C GLN A 182 4.61 -27.95 1.78
N ALA A 183 3.39 -28.21 2.24
CA ALA A 183 2.16 -27.94 1.48
C ALA A 183 1.85 -26.43 1.38
N LEU A 184 2.18 -25.65 2.42
CA LEU A 184 2.07 -24.18 2.41
C LEU A 184 2.97 -23.52 1.35
N ALA A 185 4.12 -24.12 1.02
CA ALA A 185 5.05 -23.59 0.03
C ALA A 185 4.51 -23.68 -1.41
N GLN A 186 3.66 -24.67 -1.72
CA GLN A 186 3.12 -24.88 -3.07
C GLN A 186 1.83 -24.10 -3.37
N LEU A 187 1.16 -23.53 -2.36
CA LEU A 187 -0.12 -22.81 -2.48
C LEU A 187 0.00 -21.29 -2.33
N GLY A 188 1.22 -20.75 -2.40
CA GLY A 188 1.55 -19.38 -2.01
C GLY A 188 0.78 -18.28 -2.75
N MET A 189 0.61 -18.39 -4.07
CA MET A 189 0.09 -17.26 -4.88
C MET A 189 -1.40 -16.99 -4.67
N THR A 190 -2.27 -18.01 -4.70
CA THR A 190 -3.72 -17.83 -4.48
C THR A 190 -4.00 -17.24 -3.10
N LYS A 191 -3.28 -17.74 -2.08
CA LYS A 191 -3.34 -17.22 -0.71
C LYS A 191 -2.95 -15.74 -0.65
N ILE A 192 -1.82 -15.37 -1.25
CA ILE A 192 -1.35 -13.97 -1.29
C ILE A 192 -2.39 -13.08 -1.99
N ILE A 193 -2.93 -13.50 -3.13
CA ILE A 193 -3.94 -12.75 -3.88
C ILE A 193 -5.20 -12.54 -3.04
N LEU A 194 -5.66 -13.56 -2.30
CA LEU A 194 -6.84 -13.43 -1.43
C LEU A 194 -6.61 -12.46 -0.27
N ILE A 195 -5.46 -12.54 0.41
CA ILE A 195 -5.11 -11.63 1.51
C ILE A 195 -5.03 -10.19 1.00
N LEU A 196 -4.35 -9.99 -0.14
CA LEU A 196 -4.22 -8.67 -0.75
C LEU A 196 -5.57 -8.14 -1.24
N GLY A 197 -6.38 -8.96 -1.89
CA GLY A 197 -7.73 -8.61 -2.35
C GLY A 197 -8.65 -8.23 -1.21
N PHE A 198 -8.65 -9.00 -0.11
CA PHE A 198 -9.43 -8.68 1.09
C PHE A 198 -8.96 -7.36 1.72
N SER A 199 -7.65 -7.18 1.87
CA SER A 199 -7.06 -5.94 2.41
C SER A 199 -7.42 -4.72 1.55
N LEU A 200 -7.43 -4.88 0.22
CA LEU A 200 -7.83 -3.86 -0.73
C LEU A 200 -9.30 -3.45 -0.53
N VAL A 201 -10.20 -4.43 -0.43
CA VAL A 201 -11.64 -4.21 -0.21
C VAL A 201 -11.87 -3.46 1.11
N VAL A 202 -11.19 -3.87 2.19
CA VAL A 202 -11.29 -3.19 3.48
C VAL A 202 -10.79 -1.75 3.38
N ALA A 203 -9.63 -1.51 2.77
CA ALA A 203 -9.07 -0.17 2.63
C ALA A 203 -10.01 0.76 1.85
N VAL A 204 -10.58 0.27 0.74
CA VAL A 204 -11.57 1.01 -0.05
C VAL A 204 -12.84 1.27 0.76
N ALA A 205 -13.35 0.27 1.49
CA ALA A 205 -14.54 0.44 2.34
C ALA A 205 -14.32 1.49 3.44
N VAL A 206 -13.12 1.50 4.05
CA VAL A 206 -12.72 2.49 5.05
C VAL A 206 -12.70 3.90 4.46
N LEU A 207 -12.07 4.07 3.29
CA LEU A 207 -12.01 5.35 2.58
C LEU A 207 -13.42 5.83 2.19
N LEU A 208 -14.24 4.97 1.60
CA LEU A 208 -15.63 5.30 1.26
C LEU A 208 -16.43 5.70 2.50
N ASN A 209 -16.32 4.95 3.60
CA ASN A 209 -17.00 5.28 4.84
C ASN A 209 -16.52 6.62 5.43
N GLN A 210 -15.22 6.91 5.38
CA GLN A 210 -14.69 8.19 5.85
C GLN A 210 -15.16 9.37 5.00
N TYR A 211 -15.08 9.27 3.67
CA TYR A 211 -15.42 10.39 2.78
C TYR A 211 -16.95 10.58 2.63
N LEU A 212 -17.74 9.51 2.68
CA LEU A 212 -19.20 9.59 2.50
C LEU A 212 -19.96 9.74 3.83
N ARG A 213 -19.56 9.02 4.87
CA ARG A 213 -20.31 8.92 6.14
C ARG A 213 -19.62 9.56 7.35
N ARG A 214 -18.30 9.83 7.27
CA ARG A 214 -17.49 10.50 8.31
C ARG A 214 -17.54 9.80 9.69
N ARG A 215 -17.76 8.48 9.72
CA ARG A 215 -17.86 7.68 10.95
C ARG A 215 -16.51 7.05 11.30
N VAL A 216 -15.68 7.78 12.05
CA VAL A 216 -14.31 7.36 12.45
C VAL A 216 -14.31 6.03 13.21
N GLY A 217 -15.18 5.85 14.20
CA GLY A 217 -15.23 4.60 14.99
C GLY A 217 -15.48 3.35 14.13
N LEU A 218 -16.41 3.43 13.18
CA LEU A 218 -16.69 2.31 12.26
C LEU A 218 -15.50 2.03 11.35
N SER A 219 -14.82 3.05 10.84
CA SER A 219 -13.63 2.87 10.00
C SER A 219 -12.44 2.28 10.75
N LEU A 220 -12.22 2.69 12.00
CA LEU A 220 -11.20 2.09 12.85
C LEU A 220 -11.51 0.61 13.12
N ALA A 221 -12.77 0.28 13.44
CA ALA A 221 -13.21 -1.11 13.59
C ALA A 221 -12.98 -1.92 12.30
N LEU A 222 -13.33 -1.37 11.14
CA LEU A 222 -13.09 -2.02 9.84
C LEU A 222 -11.59 -2.23 9.56
N LEU A 223 -10.72 -1.28 9.91
CA LEU A 223 -9.27 -1.44 9.75
C LEU A 223 -8.72 -2.56 10.63
N VAL A 224 -9.12 -2.60 11.91
CA VAL A 224 -8.68 -3.66 12.84
C VAL A 224 -9.23 -5.02 12.41
N LEU A 225 -10.53 -5.11 12.10
CA LEU A 225 -11.16 -6.33 11.59
C LEU A 225 -10.53 -6.78 10.27
N GLY A 226 -10.14 -5.85 9.41
CA GLY A 226 -9.42 -6.14 8.18
C GLY A 226 -8.05 -6.74 8.43
N ALA A 227 -7.26 -6.14 9.34
CA ALA A 227 -5.94 -6.68 9.70
C ALA A 227 -6.06 -8.09 10.30
N VAL A 228 -6.97 -8.27 11.26
CA VAL A 228 -7.24 -9.58 11.87
C VAL A 228 -7.74 -10.57 10.82
N GLY A 229 -8.72 -10.19 10.00
CA GLY A 229 -9.29 -11.03 8.94
C GLY A 229 -8.25 -11.47 7.91
N SER A 230 -7.39 -10.56 7.45
CA SER A 230 -6.26 -10.86 6.56
C SER A 230 -5.32 -11.91 7.16
N THR A 231 -4.99 -11.77 8.44
CA THR A 231 -4.16 -12.75 9.16
C THR A 231 -4.86 -14.10 9.28
N LEU A 232 -6.15 -14.12 9.65
CA LEU A 232 -6.93 -15.36 9.78
C LEU A 232 -7.05 -16.10 8.45
N ILE A 233 -7.29 -15.39 7.34
CA ILE A 233 -7.27 -15.98 6.00
C ILE A 233 -5.90 -16.62 5.75
N GLY A 234 -4.82 -15.93 6.12
CA GLY A 234 -3.47 -16.45 5.99
C GLY A 234 -3.24 -17.75 6.76
N THR A 235 -3.75 -17.86 7.98
CA THR A 235 -3.44 -19.00 8.86
C THR A 235 -4.40 -20.18 8.62
N PHE A 236 -5.71 -19.94 8.54
CA PHE A 236 -6.72 -21.00 8.35
C PHE A 236 -6.63 -21.70 6.99
N TRP A 237 -6.18 -20.99 5.95
CA TRP A 237 -5.98 -21.60 4.63
C TRP A 237 -4.93 -22.73 4.66
N GLY A 238 -3.92 -22.60 5.54
CA GLY A 238 -2.94 -23.66 5.77
C GLY A 238 -3.55 -24.92 6.41
N TYR A 239 -4.54 -24.74 7.29
CA TYR A 239 -5.25 -25.85 7.94
C TYR A 239 -6.21 -26.57 6.98
N PHE A 240 -6.99 -25.83 6.19
CA PHE A 240 -7.96 -26.44 5.26
C PHE A 240 -7.29 -27.42 4.30
N TYR A 241 -6.15 -27.03 3.73
CA TYR A 241 -5.43 -27.87 2.79
C TYR A 241 -4.80 -29.12 3.44
N PHE A 242 -4.28 -28.98 4.67
CA PHE A 242 -3.74 -30.11 5.42
C PHE A 242 -4.77 -31.23 5.59
N TYR A 243 -6.00 -30.88 5.95
CA TYR A 243 -7.09 -31.85 6.12
C TYR A 243 -7.66 -32.38 4.81
N SER A 244 -7.63 -31.61 3.71
CA SER A 244 -8.09 -32.10 2.40
C SER A 244 -7.11 -33.04 1.70
N SER A 245 -5.84 -33.07 2.13
CA SER A 245 -4.77 -33.90 1.55
C SER A 245 -4.54 -35.23 2.26
N GLN A 246 -5.27 -35.49 3.36
CA GLN A 246 -5.30 -36.79 4.05
C GLN A 246 -6.49 -37.61 3.54
#